data_AF-A0A329N0V9-F1
#
_entry.id   AF-A0A329N0V9-F1
#
_cell.length_a   1.000
_cell.length_b   1.000
_cell.length_c   1.000
_cell.angle_alpha   90.00
_cell.angle_beta   90.00
_cell.angle_gamma   90.00
#
_symmetry.space_group_name_H-M   'P 1'
#
loop_
_entity.id
_entity.type
_entity.pdbx_description
1 polymer ?
#
loop_
_entity_poly.entity_id
_entity_poly.type
_entity_poly.pdbx_seq_one_letter_code
_entity_poly.pdbx_strand_id
1 'polypeptide(L)'
;MKKLSIILLYCLCITTFSGCFKDYEERYLFTENRVEFEDAVVNDNSSGKTFPILGPVASGEGTVRYRVNMTGEQADVDRTVNFRIVVEETTAREGIDYRLPQERVITIPANDSFGWLELEILPDGGGNPVVVFELVETGDIGVMDRYHQIGVRISFPFTAPDPGEVEELDGIRYFKNITFGANSNQNVGYYIDLETGNAYTASGADDNQEKIDFIVLRSGAGSGINLLTPSSGSVTAWGSSSRIPEEWDVRNNGSIARIQNATGSEQDLFDQATSRAELWALYDELLLGITDRVGYSGTNHGPASRVREVSAGDLLLYRLQEAHRNVFAIVKVEEVVDASTGHIRGEMKSGEAPVIRQLGLTGVGASTADYIDFSRGIILTEGEAELEPENIDVVHMRGSNSKHNLISVTHDGGLSAFSSALQTRVEGWPVRNNTTMVNLGQDQVYADLYESLNEDDRQVMEDAFDMASQQGAPEGRLTQIATGDIIMLNNEDRGIIVAINVIAADDSAGMIIRYKMSEE
;
A
#
# COMPACT_ATOMS: atom_id res chain seq x y z
N MET A 1 -85.04 -4.14 56.77
CA MET A 1 -84.89 -2.91 55.95
C MET A 1 -83.44 -2.44 55.77
N LYS A 2 -82.56 -2.44 56.80
CA LYS A 2 -81.16 -1.97 56.69
C LYS A 2 -80.28 -2.66 55.61
N LYS A 3 -80.52 -3.94 55.29
CA LYS A 3 -79.76 -4.67 54.26
C LYS A 3 -80.12 -4.28 52.82
N LEU A 4 -81.35 -3.84 52.58
CA LEU A 4 -81.79 -3.40 51.25
C LEU A 4 -81.19 -2.03 50.90
N SER A 5 -81.05 -1.15 51.90
CA SER A 5 -80.46 0.18 51.76
C SER A 5 -78.99 0.14 51.34
N ILE A 6 -78.22 -0.83 51.85
CA ILE A 6 -76.80 -1.01 51.50
C ILE A 6 -76.65 -1.52 50.08
N ILE A 7 -77.49 -2.46 49.64
CA ILE A 7 -77.48 -2.97 48.26
C ILE A 7 -77.85 -1.84 47.28
N LEU A 8 -78.86 -1.03 47.61
CA LEU A 8 -79.25 0.12 46.78
C LEU A 8 -78.12 1.17 46.69
N LEU A 9 -77.40 1.41 47.79
CA LEU A 9 -76.26 2.32 47.81
C LEU A 9 -75.09 1.77 46.98
N TYR A 10 -74.81 0.47 47.04
CA TYR A 10 -73.79 -0.16 46.19
C TYR A 10 -74.16 -0.12 44.70
N CYS A 11 -75.42 -0.41 44.35
CA CYS A 11 -75.89 -0.26 42.97
C CYS A 11 -75.78 1.18 42.49
N LEU A 12 -76.13 2.16 43.33
CA LEU A 12 -76.00 3.58 43.01
C LEU A 12 -74.52 3.97 42.80
N CYS A 13 -73.63 3.55 43.70
CA CYS A 13 -72.19 3.80 43.58
C CYS A 13 -71.61 3.18 42.31
N ILE A 14 -71.98 1.94 41.95
CA ILE A 14 -71.49 1.29 40.72
C ILE A 14 -71.96 2.05 39.47
N THR A 15 -73.17 2.62 39.48
CA THR A 15 -73.66 3.46 38.36
C THR A 15 -73.09 4.88 38.33
N THR A 16 -72.65 5.43 39.46
CA THR A 16 -72.05 6.78 39.50
C THR A 16 -70.54 6.78 39.26
N PHE A 17 -69.87 5.63 39.42
CA PHE A 17 -68.44 5.46 39.11
C PHE A 17 -68.16 4.85 37.73
N SER A 18 -69.19 4.56 36.91
CA SER A 18 -69.00 4.35 35.48
C SER A 18 -68.77 5.71 34.80
N GLY A 19 -67.60 6.29 35.05
CA GLY A 19 -67.10 7.42 34.29
C GLY A 19 -66.96 6.98 32.83
N CYS A 20 -67.98 7.25 32.04
CA CYS A 20 -67.87 7.18 30.59
C CYS A 20 -66.86 8.26 30.22
N PHE A 21 -65.62 7.88 29.86
CA PHE A 21 -64.66 8.76 29.20
C PHE A 21 -65.27 9.11 27.83
N LYS A 22 -66.22 10.03 27.83
CA LYS A 22 -66.94 10.50 26.65
C LYS A 22 -66.70 11.98 26.48
N ASP A 23 -65.43 12.35 26.54
CA ASP A 23 -64.88 13.50 25.86
C ASP A 23 -63.51 13.04 25.36
N TYR A 24 -63.53 12.23 24.29
CA TYR A 24 -62.39 12.23 23.38
C TYR A 24 -62.36 13.64 22.81
N GLU A 25 -61.55 14.52 23.41
CA GLU A 25 -61.29 15.80 22.78
C GLU A 25 -60.56 15.49 21.47
N GLU A 26 -61.24 15.67 20.35
CA GLU A 26 -60.72 15.44 18.99
C GLU A 26 -59.38 16.14 18.75
N ARG A 27 -59.04 17.14 19.57
CA ARG A 27 -57.73 17.81 19.59
C ARG A 27 -56.54 16.89 19.85
N TYR A 28 -56.76 15.67 20.38
CA TYR A 28 -55.71 14.66 20.60
C TYR A 28 -55.69 13.58 19.52
N LEU A 29 -56.60 13.64 18.54
CA LEU A 29 -56.61 12.73 17.40
C LEU A 29 -55.70 13.30 16.31
N PHE A 30 -54.60 12.63 16.04
CA PHE A 30 -53.76 12.94 14.88
C PHE A 30 -54.44 12.35 13.65
N THR A 31 -55.24 13.16 12.94
CA THR A 31 -55.93 12.75 11.71
C THR A 31 -55.07 12.92 10.46
N GLU A 32 -53.99 13.71 10.56
CA GLU A 32 -53.09 13.94 9.43
C GLU A 32 -52.07 12.80 9.35
N ASN A 33 -51.98 12.17 8.19
CA ASN A 33 -50.96 11.18 7.90
C ASN A 33 -49.62 11.88 7.71
N ARG A 34 -48.66 11.61 8.60
CA ARG A 34 -47.31 12.18 8.55
C ARG A 34 -46.27 11.10 8.73
N VAL A 35 -45.13 11.24 8.05
CA VAL A 35 -44.01 10.31 8.14
C VAL A 35 -42.73 10.95 8.68
N GLU A 36 -41.94 10.12 9.34
CA GLU A 36 -40.64 10.46 9.91
C GLU A 36 -39.70 9.26 9.92
N PHE A 37 -38.39 9.51 9.92
CA PHE A 37 -37.41 8.49 10.25
C PHE A 37 -37.34 8.31 11.77
N GLU A 38 -37.44 7.06 12.26
CA GLU A 38 -37.25 6.74 13.70
C GLU A 38 -35.91 7.31 14.20
N ASP A 39 -34.84 7.09 13.42
CA ASP A 39 -33.51 7.56 13.76
C ASP A 39 -33.37 9.08 13.84
N ALA A 40 -34.20 9.84 13.11
CA ALA A 40 -34.24 11.29 13.23
C ALA A 40 -34.89 11.76 14.53
N VAL A 41 -35.78 10.94 15.11
CA VAL A 41 -36.46 11.23 16.39
C VAL A 41 -35.55 10.93 17.57
N VAL A 42 -34.80 9.82 17.51
CA VAL A 42 -34.03 9.31 18.66
C VAL A 42 -32.58 9.79 18.73
N ASN A 43 -32.05 10.37 17.65
CA ASN A 43 -30.67 10.87 17.61
C ASN A 43 -30.62 12.40 17.52
N ASP A 44 -29.55 12.98 18.10
CA ASP A 44 -29.29 14.42 18.00
C ASP A 44 -28.79 14.82 16.61
N ASN A 45 -29.15 16.02 16.18
CA ASN A 45 -28.67 16.59 14.92
C ASN A 45 -27.15 16.74 14.91
N SER A 46 -26.54 16.41 13.77
CA SER A 46 -25.10 16.61 13.57
C SER A 46 -24.75 18.09 13.48
N SER A 47 -23.52 18.44 13.86
CA SER A 47 -23.05 19.84 13.89
C SER A 47 -23.26 20.52 12.53
N GLY A 48 -24.00 21.64 12.53
CA GLY A 48 -24.30 22.41 11.31
C GLY A 48 -25.38 21.80 10.41
N LYS A 49 -26.06 20.72 10.84
CA LYS A 49 -27.14 20.06 10.10
C LYS A 49 -28.46 20.13 10.87
N THR A 50 -29.55 19.95 10.14
CA THR A 50 -30.92 19.86 10.68
C THR A 50 -31.38 18.42 10.89
N PHE A 51 -30.48 17.45 10.68
CA PHE A 51 -30.71 16.01 10.77
C PHE A 51 -29.50 15.30 11.40
N PRO A 52 -29.67 14.08 11.93
CA PRO A 52 -28.55 13.26 12.41
C PRO A 52 -27.81 12.58 11.25
N ILE A 53 -26.50 12.39 11.40
CA ILE A 53 -25.68 11.49 10.59
C ILE A 53 -25.39 10.25 11.41
N LEU A 54 -25.96 9.13 11.00
CA LEU A 54 -25.86 7.82 11.63
C LEU A 54 -24.57 7.11 11.22
N GLY A 55 -24.17 6.10 11.99
CA GLY A 55 -23.01 5.25 11.71
C GLY A 55 -21.74 5.63 12.48
N PRO A 56 -20.55 5.17 12.02
CA PRO A 56 -20.32 4.55 10.71
C PRO A 56 -20.88 3.13 10.55
N VAL A 57 -21.31 2.79 9.32
CA VAL A 57 -21.61 1.42 8.88
C VAL A 57 -20.41 0.89 8.10
N ALA A 58 -19.94 -0.32 8.41
CA ALA A 58 -18.76 -0.89 7.76
C ALA A 58 -19.04 -1.21 6.27
N SER A 59 -18.01 -1.09 5.44
CA SER A 59 -18.05 -1.52 4.04
C SER A 59 -18.38 -3.01 3.93
N GLY A 60 -19.26 -3.39 3.00
CA GLY A 60 -19.65 -4.79 2.80
C GLY A 60 -20.56 -5.38 3.88
N GLU A 61 -21.11 -4.58 4.80
CA GLU A 61 -22.11 -5.01 5.81
C GLU A 61 -23.39 -5.61 5.17
N GLY A 62 -23.59 -5.40 3.87
CA GLY A 62 -24.77 -5.84 3.13
C GLY A 62 -25.92 -4.86 3.25
N THR A 63 -27.15 -5.35 3.36
CA THR A 63 -28.34 -4.51 3.43
C THR A 63 -28.64 -4.08 4.87
N VAL A 64 -28.56 -2.78 5.13
CA VAL A 64 -29.04 -2.15 6.37
C VAL A 64 -30.43 -1.55 6.16
N ARG A 65 -31.19 -1.42 7.25
CA ARG A 65 -32.58 -0.96 7.21
C ARG A 65 -32.81 0.19 8.20
N TYR A 66 -33.49 1.24 7.73
CA TYR A 66 -33.91 2.37 8.53
C TYR A 66 -35.42 2.43 8.61
N ARG A 67 -35.95 2.55 9.82
CA ARG A 67 -37.40 2.53 10.05
C ARG A 67 -38.00 3.89 9.71
N VAL A 68 -39.07 3.88 8.92
CA VAL A 68 -39.92 5.05 8.68
C VAL A 68 -41.25 4.84 9.36
N ASN A 69 -41.56 5.70 10.33
CA ASN A 69 -42.83 5.67 11.04
C ASN A 69 -43.87 6.50 10.31
N MET A 70 -45.12 6.09 10.42
CA MET A 70 -46.29 6.87 10.01
C MET A 70 -47.18 7.11 11.23
N THR A 71 -47.48 8.37 11.48
CA THR A 71 -48.51 8.81 12.43
C THR A 71 -49.76 9.22 11.65
N GLY A 72 -50.95 8.99 12.20
CA GLY A 72 -52.20 9.33 11.54
C GLY A 72 -53.22 8.19 11.60
N GLU A 73 -54.17 8.21 10.67
CA GLU A 73 -55.13 7.12 10.49
C GLU A 73 -54.45 5.92 9.81
N GLN A 74 -54.55 4.73 10.41
CA GLN A 74 -54.03 3.52 9.78
C GLN A 74 -54.87 3.17 8.56
N ALA A 75 -54.20 2.96 7.43
CA ALA A 75 -54.84 2.51 6.20
C ALA A 75 -55.02 0.98 6.21
N ASP A 76 -56.13 0.49 5.66
CA ASP A 76 -56.39 -0.94 5.42
C ASP A 76 -55.77 -1.44 4.10
N VAL A 77 -54.99 -0.60 3.43
CA VAL A 77 -54.25 -0.86 2.20
C VAL A 77 -52.79 -0.45 2.35
N ASP A 78 -51.91 -1.06 1.56
CA ASP A 78 -50.50 -0.66 1.51
C ASP A 78 -50.38 0.82 1.09
N ARG A 79 -49.49 1.53 1.77
CA ARG A 79 -49.22 2.95 1.54
C ARG A 79 -47.80 3.11 1.06
N THR A 80 -47.62 3.95 0.04
CA THR A 80 -46.30 4.24 -0.51
C THR A 80 -45.86 5.63 -0.08
N VAL A 81 -44.61 5.73 0.34
CA VAL A 81 -43.95 6.97 0.74
C VAL A 81 -42.75 7.16 -0.18
N ASN A 82 -42.74 8.25 -0.93
CA ASN A 82 -41.59 8.58 -1.76
C ASN A 82 -40.45 9.12 -0.90
N PHE A 83 -39.22 8.85 -1.32
CA PHE A 83 -38.04 9.51 -0.77
C PHE A 83 -37.08 9.93 -1.88
N ARG A 84 -36.16 10.83 -1.56
CA ARG A 84 -35.08 11.23 -2.46
C ARG A 84 -33.73 11.22 -1.75
N ILE A 85 -32.69 11.22 -2.56
CA ILE A 85 -31.32 11.50 -2.12
C ILE A 85 -31.12 13.01 -2.18
N VAL A 86 -30.63 13.60 -1.09
CA VAL A 86 -30.26 15.02 -1.02
C VAL A 86 -28.86 15.15 -1.60
N VAL A 87 -28.77 15.42 -2.90
CA VAL A 87 -27.52 15.37 -3.68
C VAL A 87 -26.48 16.35 -3.14
N GLU A 88 -26.92 17.54 -2.73
CA GLU A 88 -26.08 18.59 -2.18
C GLU A 88 -25.48 18.26 -0.80
N GLU A 89 -26.05 17.28 -0.10
CA GLU A 89 -25.59 16.82 1.21
C GLU A 89 -24.93 15.42 1.15
N THR A 90 -25.01 14.77 -0.01
CA THR A 90 -24.51 13.41 -0.21
C THR A 90 -23.12 13.43 -0.83
N THR A 91 -22.17 12.77 -0.18
CA THR A 91 -20.83 12.51 -0.73
C THR A 91 -20.66 11.07 -1.21
N ALA A 92 -21.57 10.17 -0.85
CA ALA A 92 -21.58 8.79 -1.33
C ALA A 92 -22.11 8.66 -2.77
N ARG A 93 -21.53 7.74 -3.54
CA ARG A 93 -21.83 7.46 -4.94
C ARG A 93 -22.66 6.19 -5.05
N GLU A 94 -23.86 6.32 -5.63
CA GLU A 94 -24.72 5.16 -5.93
C GLU A 94 -24.04 4.27 -6.98
N GLY A 95 -24.03 2.96 -6.74
CA GLY A 95 -23.34 1.96 -7.56
C GLY A 95 -21.89 1.68 -7.18
N ILE A 96 -21.27 2.52 -6.34
CA ILE A 96 -19.89 2.33 -5.85
C ILE A 96 -19.88 2.17 -4.33
N ASP A 97 -20.43 3.14 -3.60
CA ASP A 97 -20.42 3.12 -2.13
C ASP A 97 -21.69 2.45 -1.58
N TYR A 98 -22.81 2.59 -2.29
CA TYR A 98 -24.10 2.01 -1.90
C TYR A 98 -25.01 1.68 -3.09
N ARG A 99 -26.07 0.90 -2.86
CA ARG A 99 -27.19 0.70 -3.79
C ARG A 99 -28.52 0.75 -3.04
N LEU A 100 -29.58 1.14 -3.74
CA LEU A 100 -30.95 1.05 -3.25
C LEU A 100 -31.63 -0.20 -3.82
N PRO A 101 -31.96 -1.22 -3.00
CA PRO A 101 -32.68 -2.40 -3.47
C PRO A 101 -34.11 -2.10 -3.93
N GLN A 102 -34.66 -0.96 -3.49
CA GLN A 102 -36.03 -0.52 -3.74
C GLN A 102 -36.09 0.74 -4.62
N GLU A 103 -37.14 0.86 -5.44
CA GLU A 103 -37.38 1.98 -6.34
C GLU A 103 -37.81 3.25 -5.60
N ARG A 104 -36.92 3.96 -4.90
CA ARG A 104 -37.14 5.30 -4.25
C ARG A 104 -38.50 5.49 -3.54
N VAL A 105 -39.09 4.38 -3.10
CA VAL A 105 -40.42 4.25 -2.53
C VAL A 105 -40.28 3.30 -1.36
N ILE A 106 -40.91 3.67 -0.25
CA ILE A 106 -41.04 2.86 0.95
C ILE A 106 -42.49 2.39 0.99
N THR A 107 -42.69 1.10 1.19
CA THR A 107 -44.03 0.53 1.39
C THR A 107 -44.28 0.37 2.89
N ILE A 108 -45.34 0.99 3.37
CA ILE A 108 -45.93 0.76 4.69
C ILE A 108 -47.09 -0.21 4.48
N PRO A 109 -47.01 -1.46 4.97
CA PRO A 109 -48.05 -2.45 4.75
C PRO A 109 -49.41 -2.03 5.33
N ALA A 110 -50.49 -2.55 4.75
CA ALA A 110 -51.84 -2.41 5.28
C ALA A 110 -51.91 -2.77 6.77
N ASN A 111 -52.56 -1.92 7.56
CA ASN A 111 -52.72 -2.03 9.02
C ASN A 111 -51.39 -1.96 9.81
N ASP A 112 -50.32 -1.48 9.19
CA ASP A 112 -49.05 -1.19 9.87
C ASP A 112 -48.84 0.33 10.03
N SER A 113 -47.94 0.71 10.93
CA SER A 113 -47.58 2.11 11.18
C SER A 113 -46.11 2.39 10.85
N PHE A 114 -45.43 1.49 10.17
CA PHE A 114 -44.04 1.71 9.73
C PHE A 114 -43.68 0.90 8.48
N GLY A 115 -42.64 1.37 7.81
CA GLY A 115 -41.98 0.69 6.69
C GLY A 115 -40.47 0.79 6.83
N TRP A 116 -39.75 0.24 5.86
CA TRP A 116 -38.29 0.20 5.86
C TRP A 116 -37.71 0.88 4.62
N LEU A 117 -36.74 1.77 4.86
CA LEU A 117 -35.77 2.17 3.87
C LEU A 117 -34.63 1.16 3.88
N GLU A 118 -34.42 0.46 2.76
CA GLU A 118 -33.28 -0.45 2.60
C GLU A 118 -32.12 0.24 1.87
N LEU A 119 -30.91 0.02 2.39
CA LEU A 119 -29.66 0.51 1.85
C LEU A 119 -28.65 -0.63 1.79
N GLU A 120 -28.21 -1.01 0.60
CA GLU A 120 -27.13 -1.99 0.41
C GLU A 120 -25.77 -1.27 0.43
N ILE A 121 -24.89 -1.64 1.36
CA ILE A 121 -23.53 -1.12 1.49
C ILE A 121 -22.58 -1.99 0.66
N LEU A 122 -21.92 -1.36 -0.32
CA LEU A 122 -21.01 -2.04 -1.22
C LEU A 122 -19.60 -2.12 -0.63
N PRO A 123 -18.74 -3.06 -1.08
CA PRO A 123 -17.39 -3.21 -0.56
C PRO A 123 -16.36 -2.25 -1.18
N ASP A 124 -16.60 -1.75 -2.40
CA ASP A 124 -15.57 -1.14 -3.27
C ASP A 124 -15.49 0.40 -3.21
N GLY A 125 -16.03 0.99 -2.15
CA GLY A 125 -15.97 2.44 -1.93
C GLY A 125 -14.65 2.91 -1.30
N GLY A 126 -14.64 4.14 -0.78
CA GLY A 126 -13.45 4.70 -0.14
C GLY A 126 -13.75 5.79 0.88
N GLY A 127 -12.92 5.85 1.94
CA GLY A 127 -13.03 6.84 3.01
C GLY A 127 -14.29 6.71 3.86
N ASN A 128 -14.93 7.84 4.18
CA ASN A 128 -16.11 7.89 5.04
C ASN A 128 -17.29 8.67 4.41
N PRO A 129 -17.79 8.25 3.23
CA PRO A 129 -18.81 9.00 2.52
C PRO A 129 -20.15 8.95 3.26
N VAL A 130 -20.98 9.96 3.03
CA VAL A 130 -22.31 10.09 3.63
C VAL A 130 -23.36 10.09 2.54
N VAL A 131 -24.38 9.25 2.68
CA VAL A 131 -25.61 9.31 1.89
C VAL A 131 -26.73 9.94 2.72
N VAL A 132 -27.44 10.91 2.16
CA VAL A 132 -28.52 11.62 2.86
C VAL A 132 -29.86 11.35 2.20
N PHE A 133 -30.81 10.88 3.01
CA PHE A 133 -32.17 10.56 2.60
C PHE A 133 -33.14 11.62 3.10
N GLU A 134 -34.14 11.92 2.27
CA GLU A 134 -35.24 12.82 2.60
C GLU A 134 -36.58 12.19 2.20
N LEU A 135 -37.49 12.06 3.16
CA LEU A 135 -38.89 11.72 2.89
C LEU A 135 -39.56 12.91 2.18
N VAL A 136 -40.36 12.64 1.15
CA VAL A 136 -41.10 13.69 0.44
C VAL A 136 -42.61 13.44 0.53
N GLU A 137 -43.37 14.53 0.55
CA GLU A 137 -44.83 14.46 0.58
C GLU A 137 -45.38 13.59 -0.57
N THR A 138 -46.31 12.70 -0.25
CA THR A 138 -46.85 11.72 -1.20
C THR A 138 -48.35 11.63 -1.06
N GLY A 139 -49.09 12.25 -1.98
CA GLY A 139 -50.56 12.26 -1.95
C GLY A 139 -51.09 12.98 -0.70
N ASP A 140 -51.74 12.24 0.18
CA ASP A 140 -52.25 12.72 1.48
C ASP A 140 -51.28 12.48 2.66
N ILE A 141 -50.09 11.94 2.40
CA ILE A 141 -49.04 11.73 3.41
C ILE A 141 -48.12 12.95 3.42
N GLY A 142 -48.17 13.72 4.50
CA GLY A 142 -47.22 14.79 4.80
C GLY A 142 -45.93 14.28 5.43
N VAL A 143 -44.94 15.17 5.59
CA VAL A 143 -43.67 14.86 6.27
C VAL A 143 -43.55 15.65 7.56
N MET A 144 -42.79 15.14 8.54
CA MET A 144 -42.50 15.89 9.76
C MET A 144 -41.31 16.84 9.55
N ASP A 145 -41.53 18.14 9.74
CA ASP A 145 -40.55 19.21 9.48
C ASP A 145 -39.15 18.97 10.05
N ARG A 146 -39.02 18.27 11.18
CA ARG A 146 -37.73 18.02 11.84
C ARG A 146 -37.15 16.63 11.64
N TYR A 147 -37.96 15.67 11.18
CA TYR A 147 -37.62 14.24 11.26
C TYR A 147 -37.70 13.53 9.92
N HIS A 148 -37.79 14.28 8.83
CA HIS A 148 -37.91 13.76 7.47
C HIS A 148 -36.55 13.49 6.80
N GLN A 149 -35.43 13.73 7.47
CA GLN A 149 -34.08 13.54 6.94
C GLN A 149 -33.19 12.73 7.88
N ILE A 150 -32.35 11.87 7.31
CA ILE A 150 -31.23 11.20 7.98
C ILE A 150 -30.03 11.14 7.04
N GLY A 151 -28.83 11.23 7.60
CA GLY A 151 -27.58 10.89 6.92
C GLY A 151 -27.07 9.53 7.39
N VAL A 152 -26.41 8.78 6.52
CA VAL A 152 -25.75 7.51 6.86
C VAL A 152 -24.30 7.60 6.43
N ARG A 153 -23.39 7.51 7.40
CA ARG A 153 -21.94 7.43 7.15
C ARG A 153 -21.54 5.98 6.90
N ILE A 154 -20.90 5.74 5.77
CA ILE A 154 -20.27 4.46 5.43
C ILE A 154 -18.79 4.59 5.76
N SER A 155 -18.13 3.54 6.26
CA SER A 155 -16.70 3.54 6.55
C SER A 155 -16.00 2.44 5.78
N PHE A 156 -15.06 2.85 4.94
CA PHE A 156 -14.16 1.99 4.21
C PHE A 156 -12.77 2.04 4.85
N PRO A 157 -12.10 0.90 5.06
CA PRO A 157 -10.76 0.88 5.64
C PRO A 157 -9.73 1.59 4.74
N PHE A 158 -9.95 1.59 3.43
CA PHE A 158 -9.12 2.25 2.43
C PHE A 158 -9.94 2.74 1.23
N THR A 159 -9.30 3.57 0.40
CA THR A 159 -9.77 3.93 -0.95
C THR A 159 -8.87 3.24 -1.96
N ALA A 160 -9.45 2.38 -2.81
CA ALA A 160 -8.74 1.72 -3.90
C ALA A 160 -8.61 2.63 -5.13
N PRO A 161 -7.56 2.46 -5.96
CA PRO A 161 -7.53 3.04 -7.30
C PRO A 161 -8.64 2.43 -8.17
N ASP A 162 -9.10 3.18 -9.18
CA ASP A 162 -10.06 2.67 -10.17
C ASP A 162 -9.40 1.53 -10.96
N PRO A 163 -9.93 0.29 -10.94
CA PRO A 163 -9.36 -0.83 -11.68
C PRO A 163 -9.22 -0.58 -13.20
N GLY A 164 -10.06 0.29 -13.78
CA GLY A 164 -9.94 0.70 -15.19
C GLY A 164 -8.77 1.63 -15.49
N GLU A 165 -8.15 2.20 -14.45
CA GLU A 165 -7.01 3.11 -14.49
C GLU A 165 -5.72 2.45 -13.99
N VAL A 166 -5.70 1.12 -13.86
CA VAL A 166 -4.52 0.33 -13.50
C VAL A 166 -4.10 -0.58 -14.66
N GLU A 167 -2.83 -0.51 -15.04
CA GLU A 167 -2.21 -1.35 -16.07
C GLU A 167 -1.03 -2.14 -15.49
N GLU A 168 -0.87 -3.39 -15.91
CA GLU A 168 0.32 -4.20 -15.62
C GLU A 168 1.21 -4.17 -16.86
N LEU A 169 2.46 -3.73 -16.72
CA LEU A 169 3.45 -3.62 -17.80
C LEU A 169 4.74 -4.30 -17.32
N ASP A 170 5.34 -5.23 -18.07
CA ASP A 170 6.63 -5.89 -17.78
C ASP A 170 7.26 -5.69 -16.38
N GLY A 171 6.63 -6.26 -15.33
CA GLY A 171 7.09 -6.21 -13.93
C GLY A 171 6.79 -4.92 -13.15
N ILE A 172 6.00 -4.00 -13.69
CA ILE A 172 5.49 -2.78 -13.05
C ILE A 172 3.96 -2.71 -13.10
N ARG A 173 3.39 -2.10 -12.07
CA ARG A 173 2.00 -1.67 -12.03
C ARG A 173 1.94 -0.17 -12.25
N TYR A 174 1.22 0.24 -13.28
CA TYR A 174 1.01 1.64 -13.65
C TYR A 174 -0.40 2.08 -13.27
N PHE A 175 -0.48 3.05 -12.37
CA PHE A 175 -1.70 3.69 -11.94
C PHE A 175 -1.80 5.06 -12.60
N LYS A 176 -2.73 5.21 -13.54
CA LYS A 176 -2.95 6.45 -14.31
C LYS A 176 -3.57 7.57 -13.47
N ASN A 177 -4.27 7.20 -12.41
CA ASN A 177 -4.89 8.15 -11.51
C ASN A 177 -4.92 7.60 -10.07
N ILE A 178 -4.06 8.17 -9.24
CA ILE A 178 -4.01 7.92 -7.80
C ILE A 178 -4.37 9.19 -7.04
N THR A 179 -5.03 9.03 -5.88
CA THR A 179 -5.31 10.16 -4.99
C THR A 179 -4.92 9.79 -3.57
N PHE A 180 -4.10 10.62 -2.93
CA PHE A 180 -3.66 10.45 -1.55
C PHE A 180 -4.16 11.63 -0.70
N GLY A 181 -4.99 11.35 0.31
CA GLY A 181 -5.56 12.36 1.19
C GLY A 181 -4.54 12.88 2.20
N ALA A 182 -4.73 14.12 2.67
CA ALA A 182 -4.05 14.59 3.87
C ALA A 182 -4.68 13.97 5.14
N ASN A 183 -3.98 14.03 6.28
CA ASN A 183 -4.42 13.46 7.55
C ASN A 183 -5.75 13.99 8.14
N SER A 184 -6.32 15.07 7.59
CA SER A 184 -7.67 15.53 7.95
C SER A 184 -8.72 15.22 6.87
N ASN A 185 -8.34 14.61 5.75
CA ASN A 185 -9.24 14.18 4.70
C ASN A 185 -9.97 12.90 5.16
N GLN A 186 -11.30 12.97 5.24
CA GLN A 186 -12.12 11.84 5.69
C GLN A 186 -12.53 10.93 4.52
N ASN A 187 -12.40 11.39 3.28
CA ASN A 187 -12.88 10.72 2.07
C ASN A 187 -11.78 9.93 1.35
N VAL A 188 -10.52 10.30 1.58
CA VAL A 188 -9.36 9.60 1.03
C VAL A 188 -8.39 9.34 2.17
N GLY A 189 -7.91 8.10 2.25
CA GLY A 189 -6.88 7.72 3.22
C GLY A 189 -5.57 8.48 3.04
N TYR A 190 -4.74 8.46 4.07
CA TYR A 190 -3.45 9.15 4.10
C TYR A 190 -2.28 8.24 4.48
N TYR A 191 -2.55 6.95 4.67
CA TYR A 191 -1.54 5.89 4.79
C TYR A 191 -1.54 5.11 3.48
N ILE A 192 -0.44 5.15 2.75
CA ILE A 192 -0.41 4.71 1.36
C ILE A 192 0.35 3.39 1.26
N ASP A 193 -0.25 2.42 0.60
CA ASP A 193 0.41 1.22 0.11
C ASP A 193 0.79 1.44 -1.34
N LEU A 194 2.09 1.52 -1.63
CA LEU A 194 2.58 1.85 -2.96
C LEU A 194 2.55 0.66 -3.92
N GLU A 195 2.41 -0.55 -3.42
CA GLU A 195 2.28 -1.76 -4.24
C GLU A 195 0.88 -1.84 -4.87
N THR A 196 -0.15 -1.49 -4.10
CA THR A 196 -1.55 -1.58 -4.53
C THR A 196 -2.18 -0.24 -4.90
N GLY A 197 -1.52 0.88 -4.59
CA GLY A 197 -2.09 2.22 -4.76
C GLY A 197 -3.20 2.56 -3.75
N ASN A 198 -3.48 1.67 -2.78
CA ASN A 198 -4.52 1.88 -1.79
C ASN A 198 -4.15 3.00 -0.81
N ALA A 199 -5.13 3.87 -0.53
CA ALA A 199 -5.03 4.92 0.48
C ALA A 199 -5.87 4.55 1.71
N TYR A 200 -5.22 4.09 2.77
CA TYR A 200 -5.85 3.64 4.02
C TYR A 200 -6.19 4.80 4.95
N THR A 201 -7.34 4.67 5.62
CA THR A 201 -7.69 5.48 6.79
C THR A 201 -6.80 5.10 7.98
N ALA A 202 -6.84 5.87 9.07
CA ALA A 202 -6.08 5.54 10.28
C ALA A 202 -6.40 4.14 10.83
N SER A 203 -7.68 3.82 10.97
CA SER A 203 -8.11 2.51 11.43
C SER A 203 -7.72 1.40 10.45
N GLY A 204 -7.92 1.63 9.14
CA GLY A 204 -7.55 0.63 8.14
C GLY A 204 -6.03 0.36 8.11
N ALA A 205 -5.21 1.38 8.34
CA ALA A 205 -3.77 1.23 8.45
C ALA A 205 -3.34 0.49 9.71
N ASP A 206 -4.04 0.68 10.84
CA ASP A 206 -3.76 -0.05 12.09
C ASP A 206 -3.95 -1.56 11.94
N ASP A 207 -4.89 -1.98 11.06
CA ASP A 207 -5.14 -3.38 10.72
C ASP A 207 -4.26 -3.91 9.56
N ASN A 208 -3.47 -3.05 8.90
CA ASN A 208 -2.68 -3.38 7.70
C ASN A 208 -1.28 -2.74 7.73
N GLN A 209 -0.64 -2.71 8.91
CA GLN A 209 0.59 -1.96 9.18
C GLN A 209 1.73 -2.32 8.23
N GLU A 210 1.84 -3.61 7.89
CA GLU A 210 2.87 -4.19 7.02
C GLU A 210 2.78 -3.71 5.57
N LYS A 211 1.63 -3.17 5.16
CA LYS A 211 1.39 -2.68 3.79
C LYS A 211 1.70 -1.20 3.62
N ILE A 212 1.83 -0.45 4.70
CA ILE A 212 1.91 1.02 4.62
C ILE A 212 3.35 1.45 4.31
N ASP A 213 3.53 2.18 3.22
CA ASP A 213 4.82 2.70 2.75
C ASP A 213 4.99 4.20 3.03
N PHE A 214 3.93 4.98 2.79
CA PHE A 214 3.91 6.42 3.05
C PHE A 214 2.82 6.84 4.04
N ILE A 215 3.05 8.00 4.67
CA ILE A 215 2.08 8.75 5.43
C ILE A 215 2.06 10.19 4.90
N VAL A 216 0.90 10.65 4.44
CA VAL A 216 0.70 12.01 3.91
C VAL A 216 0.20 12.92 5.03
N LEU A 217 1.05 13.85 5.46
CA LEU A 217 0.79 14.69 6.64
C LEU A 217 0.83 16.18 6.30
N ARG A 218 -0.08 16.93 6.92
CA ARG A 218 -0.27 18.36 6.72
C ARG A 218 -0.74 19.05 7.99
N SER A 219 -0.10 20.16 8.39
CA SER A 219 -0.38 20.84 9.67
C SER A 219 -1.43 21.93 9.57
N GLY A 220 -1.71 22.42 8.36
CA GLY A 220 -2.76 23.38 8.09
C GLY A 220 -2.75 23.87 6.64
N ALA A 221 -3.70 24.74 6.29
CA ALA A 221 -3.65 25.46 5.01
C ALA A 221 -2.31 26.24 4.90
N GLY A 222 -1.64 26.21 3.75
CA GLY A 222 -0.33 26.83 3.52
C GLY A 222 0.93 26.12 4.06
N SER A 223 0.83 25.01 4.81
CA SER A 223 2.01 24.33 5.39
C SER A 223 2.78 23.41 4.42
N GLY A 224 2.31 23.27 3.19
CA GLY A 224 2.74 22.21 2.26
C GLY A 224 2.36 20.81 2.73
N ILE A 225 2.41 19.84 1.81
CA ILE A 225 2.23 18.41 2.10
C ILE A 225 3.60 17.79 2.44
N ASN A 226 3.65 16.99 3.50
CA ASN A 226 4.83 16.22 3.88
C ASN A 226 4.55 14.73 3.67
N LEU A 227 5.59 13.99 3.28
CA LEU A 227 5.55 12.53 3.21
C LEU A 227 6.53 11.97 4.22
N LEU A 228 6.10 10.97 4.96
CA LEU A 228 6.91 10.26 5.94
C LEU A 228 6.77 8.76 5.71
N THR A 229 7.81 8.00 6.02
CA THR A 229 7.69 6.55 6.19
C THR A 229 7.21 6.22 7.61
N PRO A 230 6.54 5.08 7.85
CA PRO A 230 6.09 4.68 9.19
C PRO A 230 7.19 4.57 10.25
N SER A 231 8.40 4.20 9.83
CA SER A 231 9.61 4.14 10.67
C SER A 231 10.21 5.50 11.02
N SER A 232 9.77 6.59 10.37
CA SER A 232 10.32 7.92 10.60
C SER A 232 10.07 8.39 12.03
N GLY A 233 11.12 8.78 12.76
CA GLY A 233 10.97 9.40 14.08
C GLY A 233 10.13 10.69 14.06
N SER A 234 9.92 11.30 12.90
CA SER A 234 9.07 12.49 12.73
C SER A 234 7.57 12.21 12.88
N VAL A 235 7.10 10.95 12.87
CA VAL A 235 5.66 10.65 13.04
C VAL A 235 5.12 11.11 14.39
N THR A 236 5.96 11.21 15.42
CA THR A 236 5.59 11.70 16.77
C THR A 236 5.26 13.19 16.80
N ALA A 237 5.70 13.96 15.80
CA ALA A 237 5.38 15.38 15.70
C ALA A 237 3.94 15.67 15.27
N TRP A 238 3.15 14.62 14.99
CA TRP A 238 1.83 14.72 14.39
C TRP A 238 0.82 13.93 15.21
N GLY A 239 -0.20 14.60 15.75
CA GLY A 239 -1.20 13.95 16.62
C GLY A 239 -1.82 12.70 15.98
N SER A 240 -2.15 12.77 14.68
CA SER A 240 -2.79 11.68 13.93
C SER A 240 -1.90 10.48 13.62
N SER A 241 -0.59 10.56 13.83
CA SER A 241 0.36 9.44 13.60
C SER A 241 1.33 9.22 14.78
N SER A 242 1.18 9.99 15.86
CA SER A 242 2.05 9.91 17.04
C SER A 242 2.02 8.57 17.77
N ARG A 243 0.95 7.80 17.59
CA ARG A 243 0.77 6.45 18.16
C ARG A 243 1.60 5.36 17.50
N ILE A 244 2.02 5.55 16.24
CA ILE A 244 2.66 4.52 15.41
C ILE A 244 3.88 3.88 16.09
N PRO A 245 4.82 4.64 16.71
CA PRO A 245 5.98 4.01 17.34
C PRO A 245 5.68 3.12 18.54
N GLU A 246 4.51 3.28 19.17
CA GLU A 246 4.10 2.54 20.36
C GLU A 246 3.11 1.42 20.04
N GLU A 247 2.25 1.62 19.03
CA GLU A 247 1.13 0.73 18.72
C GLU A 247 1.36 -0.16 17.49
N TRP A 248 2.29 0.18 16.59
CA TRP A 248 2.54 -0.65 15.40
C TRP A 248 3.66 -1.67 15.65
N ASP A 249 3.33 -2.93 15.38
CA ASP A 249 4.26 -4.06 15.40
C ASP A 249 5.21 -4.03 14.20
N VAL A 250 4.73 -3.58 13.04
CA VAL A 250 5.50 -3.46 11.80
C VAL A 250 5.51 -2.02 11.34
N ARG A 251 6.70 -1.48 11.06
CA ARG A 251 6.87 -0.10 10.56
C ARG A 251 7.84 -0.10 9.40
N ASN A 252 7.29 -0.16 8.20
CA ASN A 252 8.08 -0.19 6.98
C ASN A 252 9.14 0.94 6.95
N ASN A 253 10.39 0.53 6.72
CA ASN A 253 11.53 1.44 6.60
C ASN A 253 11.88 1.70 5.15
N GLY A 254 11.36 2.80 4.59
CA GLY A 254 11.68 3.25 3.24
C GLY A 254 12.53 4.51 3.20
N SER A 255 13.06 4.78 2.00
CA SER A 255 13.73 6.03 1.64
C SER A 255 12.87 6.77 0.62
N ILE A 256 12.62 8.05 0.87
CA ILE A 256 11.86 8.94 -0.01
C ILE A 256 12.81 10.01 -0.55
N ALA A 257 12.75 10.25 -1.86
CA ALA A 257 13.37 11.41 -2.49
C ALA A 257 12.34 12.19 -3.33
N ARG A 258 12.56 13.49 -3.49
CA ARG A 258 11.66 14.40 -4.19
C ARG A 258 12.46 15.20 -5.21
N ILE A 259 12.20 14.95 -6.48
CA ILE A 259 12.70 15.75 -7.59
C ILE A 259 11.80 16.97 -7.72
N GLN A 260 12.19 18.04 -7.04
CA GLN A 260 11.43 19.29 -7.07
C GLN A 260 11.38 19.85 -8.49
N ASN A 261 10.17 20.20 -8.95
CA ASN A 261 9.90 20.74 -10.28
C ASN A 261 10.63 19.94 -11.36
N ALA A 262 10.27 18.66 -11.51
CA ALA A 262 10.86 17.79 -12.51
C ALA A 262 10.72 18.42 -13.90
N THR A 263 11.79 18.40 -14.67
CA THR A 263 11.84 18.95 -16.03
C THR A 263 10.93 18.16 -16.95
N GLY A 264 10.55 18.75 -18.09
CA GLY A 264 9.76 18.02 -19.10
C GLY A 264 10.42 16.71 -19.53
N SER A 265 11.75 16.70 -19.69
CA SER A 265 12.50 15.49 -20.03
C SER A 265 12.42 14.41 -18.94
N GLU A 266 12.48 14.79 -17.66
CA GLU A 266 12.37 13.83 -16.54
C GLU A 266 10.94 13.24 -16.46
N GLN A 267 9.91 14.05 -16.75
CA GLN A 267 8.53 13.58 -16.83
C GLN A 267 8.31 12.67 -18.05
N ASP A 268 8.88 13.03 -19.21
CA ASP A 268 8.81 12.22 -20.43
C ASP A 268 9.49 10.85 -20.24
N LEU A 269 10.61 10.79 -19.49
CA LEU A 269 11.26 9.52 -19.13
C LEU A 269 10.37 8.67 -18.22
N PHE A 270 9.69 9.29 -17.24
CA PHE A 270 8.69 8.59 -16.44
C PHE A 270 7.59 8.00 -17.32
N ASP A 271 7.06 8.78 -18.27
CA ASP A 271 5.99 8.31 -19.18
C ASP A 271 6.46 7.15 -20.06
N GLN A 272 7.72 7.20 -20.54
CA GLN A 272 8.34 6.20 -21.42
C GLN A 272 8.74 4.90 -20.71
N ALA A 273 8.96 4.91 -19.38
CA ALA A 273 9.31 3.70 -18.65
C ALA A 273 8.14 2.71 -18.64
N THR A 274 8.26 1.62 -19.40
CA THR A 274 7.20 0.60 -19.58
C THR A 274 7.57 -0.78 -19.03
N SER A 275 8.76 -0.90 -18.45
CA SER A 275 9.24 -2.10 -17.78
C SER A 275 9.84 -1.80 -16.41
N ARG A 276 9.99 -2.83 -15.59
CA ARG A 276 10.67 -2.76 -14.28
C ARG A 276 12.09 -2.25 -14.40
N ALA A 277 12.83 -2.75 -15.39
CA ALA A 277 14.21 -2.35 -15.64
C ALA A 277 14.32 -0.87 -16.02
N GLU A 278 13.47 -0.38 -16.93
CA GLU A 278 13.45 1.04 -17.32
C GLU A 278 13.04 1.95 -16.14
N LEU A 279 12.03 1.56 -15.37
CA LEU A 279 11.58 2.33 -14.21
C LEU A 279 12.67 2.40 -13.13
N TRP A 280 13.38 1.29 -12.91
CA TRP A 280 14.50 1.23 -11.98
C TRP A 280 15.69 2.08 -12.44
N ALA A 281 16.06 2.00 -13.72
CA ALA A 281 17.12 2.84 -14.28
C ALA A 281 16.81 4.33 -14.13
N LEU A 282 15.55 4.73 -14.38
CA LEU A 282 15.10 6.09 -14.13
C LEU A 282 15.17 6.47 -12.64
N TYR A 283 14.75 5.58 -11.75
CA TYR A 283 14.85 5.80 -10.30
C TYR A 283 16.29 6.12 -9.89
N ASP A 284 17.25 5.29 -10.33
CA ASP A 284 18.66 5.45 -9.99
C ASP A 284 19.26 6.73 -10.61
N GLU A 285 18.95 7.03 -11.88
CA GLU A 285 19.42 8.25 -12.55
C GLU A 285 18.97 9.52 -11.79
N LEU A 286 17.67 9.60 -11.48
CA LEU A 286 17.10 10.73 -10.74
C LEU A 286 17.69 10.85 -9.33
N LEU A 287 17.93 9.72 -8.66
CA LEU A 287 18.49 9.68 -7.32
C LEU A 287 19.96 10.15 -7.31
N LEU A 288 20.75 9.74 -8.30
CA LEU A 288 22.15 10.16 -8.45
C LEU A 288 22.27 11.66 -8.71
N GLY A 289 21.39 12.23 -9.55
CA GLY A 289 21.41 13.66 -9.91
C GLY A 289 20.80 14.60 -8.88
N ILE A 290 20.10 14.10 -7.85
CA ILE A 290 19.28 14.94 -6.96
C ILE A 290 20.10 16.01 -6.21
N THR A 291 21.33 15.68 -5.79
CA THR A 291 22.17 16.59 -5.00
C THR A 291 22.71 17.76 -5.81
N ASP A 292 22.75 17.63 -7.13
CA ASP A 292 23.27 18.64 -8.06
C ASP A 292 22.21 19.68 -8.44
N ARG A 293 20.95 19.47 -8.04
CA ARG A 293 19.84 20.39 -8.33
C ARG A 293 19.98 21.69 -7.54
N VAL A 294 19.73 22.81 -8.22
CA VAL A 294 19.71 24.13 -7.58
C VAL A 294 18.61 24.17 -6.51
N GLY A 295 18.98 24.54 -5.29
CA GLY A 295 18.05 24.59 -4.15
C GLY A 295 17.84 23.26 -3.43
N TYR A 296 18.60 22.22 -3.80
CA TYR A 296 18.59 20.94 -3.09
C TYR A 296 18.85 21.11 -1.58
N SER A 297 18.18 20.27 -0.80
CA SER A 297 18.18 20.26 0.65
C SER A 297 17.81 18.86 1.07
N GLY A 298 18.76 18.09 1.61
CA GLY A 298 18.50 16.70 2.01
C GLY A 298 17.32 16.57 2.99
N THR A 299 17.07 17.60 3.79
CA THR A 299 15.95 17.63 4.74
C THR A 299 14.57 17.77 4.07
N ASN A 300 14.48 18.46 2.93
CA ASN A 300 13.21 18.69 2.23
C ASN A 300 13.02 17.75 1.03
N HIS A 301 14.13 17.33 0.42
CA HIS A 301 14.15 16.61 -0.85
C HIS A 301 14.61 15.15 -0.71
N GLY A 302 15.16 14.73 0.44
CA GLY A 302 15.67 13.38 0.61
C GLY A 302 16.98 13.13 -0.16
N PRO A 303 17.50 11.90 -0.24
CA PRO A 303 16.86 10.67 0.24
C PRO A 303 16.77 10.64 1.77
N ALA A 304 15.57 10.43 2.31
CA ALA A 304 15.33 10.42 3.75
C ALA A 304 14.01 9.69 4.08
N SER A 305 13.77 9.38 5.36
CA SER A 305 12.47 8.88 5.84
C SER A 305 11.36 9.94 5.84
N ARG A 306 11.68 11.17 5.40
CA ARG A 306 10.74 12.28 5.30
C ARG A 306 11.16 13.25 4.19
N VAL A 307 10.20 13.67 3.37
CA VAL A 307 10.30 14.82 2.46
C VAL A 307 9.18 15.82 2.75
N ARG A 308 9.34 17.06 2.30
CA ARG A 308 8.44 18.18 2.66
C ARG A 308 8.03 18.98 1.44
N GLU A 309 6.96 19.75 1.58
CA GLU A 309 6.51 20.76 0.62
C GLU A 309 6.30 20.20 -0.79
N VAL A 310 5.70 19.01 -0.88
CA VAL A 310 5.33 18.37 -2.14
C VAL A 310 4.40 19.30 -2.91
N SER A 311 4.70 19.50 -4.19
CA SER A 311 3.99 20.41 -5.09
C SER A 311 3.69 19.72 -6.43
N ALA A 312 2.73 20.26 -7.19
CA ALA A 312 2.49 19.82 -8.57
C ALA A 312 3.74 20.00 -9.43
N GLY A 313 4.03 19.01 -10.28
CA GLY A 313 5.23 18.91 -11.11
C GLY A 313 6.42 18.23 -10.44
N ASP A 314 6.30 17.79 -9.19
CA ASP A 314 7.34 16.99 -8.53
C ASP A 314 7.28 15.51 -8.98
N LEU A 315 8.45 14.85 -9.04
CA LEU A 315 8.52 13.38 -9.02
C LEU A 315 8.92 12.92 -7.61
N LEU A 316 8.20 11.95 -7.06
CA LEU A 316 8.50 11.35 -5.76
C LEU A 316 9.03 9.94 -5.97
N LEU A 317 10.20 9.67 -5.43
CA LEU A 317 10.88 8.39 -5.50
C LEU A 317 10.74 7.68 -4.17
N TYR A 318 10.36 6.41 -4.20
CA TYR A 318 10.33 5.55 -3.03
C TYR A 318 11.10 4.27 -3.24
N ARG A 319 11.77 3.82 -2.19
CA ARG A 319 12.27 2.46 -2.09
C ARG A 319 12.18 1.96 -0.66
N LEU A 320 11.56 0.80 -0.48
CA LEU A 320 11.60 0.07 0.78
C LEU A 320 13.00 -0.51 1.03
N GLN A 321 13.50 -0.42 2.26
CA GLN A 321 14.85 -0.87 2.67
C GLN A 321 14.84 -2.18 3.45
N GLU A 322 13.66 -2.78 3.64
CA GLU A 322 13.47 -4.01 4.42
C GLU A 322 13.22 -5.20 3.50
N ALA A 323 13.52 -6.41 3.98
CA ALA A 323 13.53 -7.61 3.14
C ALA A 323 12.16 -8.32 3.03
N HIS A 324 11.16 -7.97 3.86
CA HIS A 324 9.87 -8.66 3.87
C HIS A 324 8.93 -8.23 2.74
N ARG A 325 9.20 -7.08 2.12
CA ARG A 325 8.56 -6.59 0.90
C ARG A 325 9.65 -5.98 0.03
N ASN A 326 9.44 -5.93 -1.28
CA ASN A 326 10.47 -5.48 -2.20
C ASN A 326 9.98 -4.32 -3.08
N VAL A 327 9.35 -3.30 -2.51
CA VAL A 327 8.64 -2.27 -3.30
C VAL A 327 9.52 -1.07 -3.62
N PHE A 328 9.50 -0.62 -4.88
CA PHE A 328 9.91 0.73 -5.27
C PHE A 328 8.82 1.39 -6.11
N ALA A 329 8.78 2.73 -6.12
CA ALA A 329 7.81 3.47 -6.91
C ALA A 329 8.34 4.85 -7.31
N ILE A 330 7.81 5.34 -8.43
CA ILE A 330 7.89 6.75 -8.83
C ILE A 330 6.46 7.28 -8.93
N VAL A 331 6.18 8.39 -8.26
CA VAL A 331 4.90 9.12 -8.32
C VAL A 331 5.11 10.44 -9.03
N LYS A 332 4.40 10.66 -10.15
CA LYS A 332 4.33 11.93 -10.86
C LYS A 332 3.18 12.77 -10.29
N VAL A 333 3.50 13.85 -9.59
CA VAL A 333 2.52 14.69 -8.90
C VAL A 333 1.91 15.69 -9.88
N GLU A 334 0.64 15.53 -10.23
CA GLU A 334 -0.05 16.43 -11.17
C GLU A 334 -0.79 17.56 -10.46
N GLU A 335 -1.38 17.27 -9.30
CA GLU A 335 -2.20 18.21 -8.55
C GLU A 335 -1.91 18.09 -7.04
N VAL A 336 -1.86 19.25 -6.38
CA VAL A 336 -1.87 19.36 -4.92
C VAL A 336 -2.97 20.33 -4.53
N VAL A 337 -4.00 19.84 -3.83
CA VAL A 337 -5.09 20.69 -3.34
C VAL A 337 -4.70 21.33 -2.01
N ASP A 338 -4.62 22.67 -2.01
CA ASP A 338 -4.10 23.43 -0.88
C ASP A 338 -5.13 23.66 0.25
N ALA A 339 -5.64 22.58 0.83
CA ALA A 339 -6.59 22.59 1.95
C ALA A 339 -6.15 21.67 3.09
N SER A 340 -6.69 21.87 4.31
CA SER A 340 -6.48 20.94 5.43
C SER A 340 -6.96 19.53 5.10
N THR A 341 -8.06 19.42 4.35
CA THR A 341 -8.61 18.18 3.78
C THR A 341 -8.11 17.93 2.36
N GLY A 342 -7.00 18.57 1.96
CA GLY A 342 -6.47 18.46 0.61
C GLY A 342 -5.99 17.05 0.26
N HIS A 343 -5.47 16.91 -0.95
CA HIS A 343 -4.95 15.66 -1.47
C HIS A 343 -3.83 15.93 -2.48
N ILE A 344 -3.04 14.89 -2.72
CA ILE A 344 -2.18 14.75 -3.89
C ILE A 344 -2.96 13.93 -4.92
N ARG A 345 -2.93 14.33 -6.19
CA ARG A 345 -3.35 13.49 -7.32
C ARG A 345 -2.22 13.40 -8.34
N GLY A 346 -2.10 12.26 -8.98
CA GLY A 346 -1.26 12.11 -10.16
C GLY A 346 -1.18 10.68 -10.64
N GLU A 347 -0.04 10.34 -11.22
CA GLU A 347 0.26 9.01 -11.76
C GLU A 347 1.31 8.31 -10.90
N MET A 348 1.28 6.98 -10.86
CA MET A 348 2.29 6.19 -10.14
C MET A 348 2.68 4.97 -10.94
N LYS A 349 3.97 4.68 -10.97
CA LYS A 349 4.49 3.39 -11.43
C LYS A 349 5.22 2.76 -10.25
N SER A 350 4.86 1.52 -9.93
CA SER A 350 5.51 0.75 -8.86
C SER A 350 5.95 -0.60 -9.40
N GLY A 351 7.03 -1.14 -8.86
CA GLY A 351 7.48 -2.49 -9.17
C GLY A 351 8.25 -3.08 -8.01
N GLU A 352 8.80 -4.27 -8.24
CA GLU A 352 9.73 -4.86 -7.30
C GLU A 352 11.14 -4.31 -7.50
N ALA A 353 11.80 -3.84 -6.44
CA ALA A 353 13.18 -3.37 -6.56
C ALA A 353 14.08 -4.55 -6.95
N PRO A 354 15.15 -4.35 -7.72
CA PRO A 354 16.10 -5.42 -7.97
C PRO A 354 16.62 -5.97 -6.64
N VAL A 355 16.69 -7.29 -6.51
CA VAL A 355 17.19 -7.89 -5.28
C VAL A 355 18.67 -7.59 -5.20
N ILE A 356 19.04 -6.61 -4.35
CA ILE A 356 20.45 -6.31 -4.11
C ILE A 356 21.02 -7.43 -3.25
N ARG A 357 21.59 -8.43 -3.91
CA ARG A 357 22.30 -9.52 -3.24
C ARG A 357 23.76 -9.10 -3.03
N GLN A 358 24.22 -9.11 -1.77
CA GLN A 358 25.57 -8.69 -1.40
C GLN A 358 26.23 -9.73 -0.49
N LEU A 359 27.49 -10.06 -0.76
CA LEU A 359 28.30 -10.97 0.04
C LEU A 359 29.57 -10.29 0.54
N GLY A 360 29.88 -10.47 1.82
CA GLY A 360 31.13 -10.06 2.44
C GLY A 360 32.08 -11.25 2.55
N LEU A 361 33.06 -11.32 1.66
CA LEU A 361 34.01 -12.42 1.53
C LEU A 361 35.22 -12.18 2.44
N THR A 362 35.52 -13.11 3.34
CA THR A 362 36.51 -12.96 4.42
C THR A 362 37.69 -13.93 4.33
N GLY A 363 37.79 -14.69 3.23
CA GLY A 363 38.86 -15.64 2.91
C GLY A 363 40.20 -14.95 2.69
N VAL A 364 40.78 -14.42 3.77
CA VAL A 364 42.04 -13.67 3.77
C VAL A 364 43.18 -14.60 4.20
N GLY A 365 43.93 -15.10 3.23
CA GLY A 365 45.14 -15.89 3.45
C GLY A 365 45.06 -17.31 2.88
N ALA A 366 46.18 -18.03 2.92
CA ALA A 366 46.34 -19.31 2.23
C ALA A 366 45.53 -20.48 2.83
N SER A 367 44.86 -20.27 3.97
CA SER A 367 44.17 -21.31 4.73
C SER A 367 42.69 -21.02 5.01
N THR A 368 42.15 -19.92 4.52
CA THR A 368 40.74 -19.55 4.70
C THR A 368 40.15 -19.25 3.34
N ALA A 369 39.18 -20.07 2.92
CA ALA A 369 38.45 -19.93 1.68
C ALA A 369 36.98 -19.66 1.98
N ASP A 370 36.35 -18.81 1.20
CA ASP A 370 34.90 -18.63 1.20
C ASP A 370 34.33 -19.49 0.07
N TYR A 371 33.41 -20.40 0.38
CA TYR A 371 32.73 -21.21 -0.62
C TYR A 371 31.36 -20.60 -0.88
N ILE A 372 31.14 -20.14 -2.09
CA ILE A 372 30.00 -19.29 -2.43
C ILE A 372 28.92 -20.12 -3.10
N ASP A 373 27.71 -20.00 -2.60
CA ASP A 373 26.48 -20.47 -3.24
C ASP A 373 25.62 -19.24 -3.57
N PHE A 374 25.64 -18.83 -4.84
CA PHE A 374 24.94 -17.64 -5.31
C PHE A 374 23.42 -17.82 -5.29
N SER A 375 22.93 -19.06 -5.46
CA SER A 375 21.50 -19.38 -5.45
C SER A 375 20.85 -19.09 -4.11
N ARG A 376 21.56 -19.37 -3.01
CA ARG A 376 21.12 -19.07 -1.64
C ARG A 376 21.65 -17.74 -1.12
N GLY A 377 22.65 -17.15 -1.78
CA GLY A 377 23.33 -15.94 -1.32
C GLY A 377 24.01 -16.12 0.02
N ILE A 378 24.72 -17.24 0.18
CA ILE A 378 25.44 -17.55 1.40
C ILE A 378 26.91 -17.86 1.12
N ILE A 379 27.71 -17.71 2.17
CA ILE A 379 29.10 -18.13 2.21
C ILE A 379 29.18 -19.30 3.19
N LEU A 380 29.74 -20.41 2.73
CA LEU A 380 29.95 -21.60 3.52
C LEU A 380 31.41 -21.68 3.94
N THR A 381 31.63 -22.19 5.16
CA THR A 381 32.94 -22.66 5.58
C THR A 381 33.31 -23.94 4.83
N GLU A 382 34.58 -24.32 4.85
CA GLU A 382 35.04 -25.55 4.21
C GLU A 382 34.27 -26.81 4.66
N GLY A 383 34.01 -26.95 5.97
CA GLY A 383 33.30 -28.10 6.50
C GLY A 383 31.82 -28.14 6.09
N GLU A 384 31.19 -26.97 5.93
CA GLU A 384 29.81 -26.89 5.43
C GLU A 384 29.75 -27.15 3.92
N ALA A 385 30.71 -26.63 3.16
CA ALA A 385 30.82 -26.84 1.74
C ALA A 385 31.11 -28.32 1.39
N GLU A 386 31.86 -29.04 2.23
CA GLU A 386 32.08 -30.49 2.07
C GLU A 386 30.79 -31.32 2.28
N LEU A 387 29.83 -30.80 3.06
CA LEU A 387 28.54 -31.46 3.28
C LEU A 387 27.55 -31.21 2.13
N GLU A 388 27.72 -30.12 1.38
CA GLU A 388 26.83 -29.71 0.29
C GLU A 388 27.62 -29.24 -0.98
N PRO A 389 28.56 -30.05 -1.49
CA PRO A 389 29.49 -29.62 -2.54
C PRO A 389 28.81 -29.33 -3.89
N GLU A 390 27.62 -29.91 -4.13
CA GLU A 390 26.78 -29.64 -5.30
C GLU A 390 26.23 -28.21 -5.35
N ASN A 391 26.24 -27.49 -4.22
CA ASN A 391 25.73 -26.12 -4.13
C ASN A 391 26.82 -25.05 -4.31
N ILE A 392 28.09 -25.46 -4.42
CA ILE A 392 29.20 -24.51 -4.50
C ILE A 392 29.44 -24.08 -5.94
N ASP A 393 29.36 -22.78 -6.20
CA ASP A 393 29.59 -22.22 -7.52
C ASP A 393 31.04 -21.81 -7.71
N VAL A 394 31.59 -21.12 -6.71
CA VAL A 394 32.93 -20.54 -6.74
C VAL A 394 33.56 -20.53 -5.37
N VAL A 395 34.88 -20.64 -5.35
CA VAL A 395 35.71 -20.42 -4.17
C VAL A 395 36.39 -19.06 -4.26
N HIS A 396 36.19 -18.21 -3.25
CA HIS A 396 37.00 -17.01 -3.06
C HIS A 396 38.17 -17.29 -2.13
N MET A 397 39.37 -16.88 -2.55
CA MET A 397 40.57 -16.94 -1.73
C MET A 397 41.50 -15.77 -2.02
N ARG A 398 42.21 -15.31 -1.00
CA ARG A 398 43.29 -14.34 -1.17
C ARG A 398 44.68 -15.00 -1.17
N GLY A 399 45.42 -14.80 -2.26
CA GLY A 399 46.84 -15.14 -2.36
C GLY A 399 47.75 -13.95 -2.03
N SER A 400 48.96 -14.22 -1.53
CA SER A 400 49.90 -13.16 -1.14
C SER A 400 50.31 -12.25 -2.31
N ASN A 401 50.44 -12.81 -3.51
CA ASN A 401 50.81 -12.08 -4.72
C ASN A 401 49.64 -11.90 -5.69
N SER A 402 48.66 -12.80 -5.68
CA SER A 402 47.52 -12.79 -6.60
C SER A 402 46.32 -12.00 -6.10
N LYS A 403 46.42 -11.40 -4.90
CA LYS A 403 45.32 -10.69 -4.21
C LYS A 403 44.07 -11.55 -4.15
N HIS A 404 42.88 -10.99 -4.37
CA HIS A 404 41.62 -11.73 -4.42
C HIS A 404 41.55 -12.60 -5.68
N ASN A 405 41.09 -13.83 -5.50
CA ASN A 405 40.90 -14.81 -6.56
C ASN A 405 39.47 -15.34 -6.45
N LEU A 406 38.83 -15.55 -7.59
CA LEU A 406 37.64 -16.37 -7.73
C LEU A 406 38.03 -17.60 -8.53
N ILE A 407 37.69 -18.79 -8.03
CA ILE A 407 38.21 -20.06 -8.54
C ILE A 407 37.04 -21.04 -8.69
N SER A 408 36.89 -21.62 -9.88
CA SER A 408 36.00 -22.76 -10.08
C SER A 408 36.52 -23.97 -9.33
N VAL A 409 35.64 -24.72 -8.67
CA VAL A 409 36.00 -25.93 -7.91
C VAL A 409 36.56 -27.04 -8.81
N THR A 410 36.31 -26.98 -10.12
CA THR A 410 36.86 -27.91 -11.13
C THR A 410 38.22 -27.47 -11.69
N HIS A 411 38.70 -26.26 -11.39
CA HIS A 411 39.91 -25.74 -12.01
C HIS A 411 41.17 -26.27 -11.33
N ASP A 412 41.73 -27.36 -11.88
CA ASP A 412 42.93 -28.07 -11.38
C ASP A 412 44.12 -27.13 -11.12
N GLY A 413 44.31 -26.10 -11.96
CA GLY A 413 45.39 -25.12 -11.82
C GLY A 413 45.13 -24.04 -10.76
N GLY A 414 43.88 -23.82 -10.36
CA GLY A 414 43.51 -22.69 -9.51
C GLY A 414 43.79 -22.92 -8.05
N LEU A 415 43.28 -24.05 -7.54
CA LEU A 415 43.53 -24.49 -6.17
C LEU A 415 44.99 -24.93 -5.96
N SER A 416 45.70 -25.29 -7.04
CA SER A 416 47.12 -25.66 -7.03
C SER A 416 48.04 -24.62 -6.37
N ALA A 417 47.64 -23.34 -6.41
CA ALA A 417 48.38 -22.22 -5.82
C ALA A 417 48.20 -22.10 -4.30
N PHE A 418 47.34 -22.92 -3.68
CA PHE A 418 47.03 -22.90 -2.25
C PHE A 418 47.51 -24.18 -1.57
N SER A 419 47.17 -24.39 -0.29
CA SER A 419 47.70 -25.55 0.46
C SER A 419 47.31 -26.88 -0.20
N SER A 420 48.25 -27.84 -0.26
CA SER A 420 47.97 -29.18 -0.81
C SER A 420 46.85 -29.90 -0.06
N ALA A 421 46.66 -29.59 1.23
CA ALA A 421 45.59 -30.15 2.05
C ALA A 421 44.20 -29.70 1.57
N LEU A 422 44.06 -28.43 1.15
CA LEU A 422 42.81 -27.91 0.58
C LEU A 422 42.50 -28.58 -0.76
N GLN A 423 43.51 -28.71 -1.62
CA GLN A 423 43.38 -29.37 -2.93
C GLN A 423 42.87 -30.80 -2.78
N THR A 424 43.54 -31.61 -1.96
CA THR A 424 43.16 -33.01 -1.75
C THR A 424 41.74 -33.17 -1.20
N ARG A 425 41.25 -32.21 -0.40
CA ARG A 425 39.88 -32.24 0.12
C ARG A 425 38.86 -31.91 -0.96
N VAL A 426 39.04 -30.81 -1.70
CA VAL A 426 38.13 -30.43 -2.79
C VAL A 426 38.15 -31.48 -3.91
N GLU A 427 39.30 -32.05 -4.26
CA GLU A 427 39.41 -33.17 -5.21
C GLU A 427 38.63 -34.43 -4.76
N GLY A 428 38.41 -34.59 -3.46
CA GLY A 428 37.63 -35.68 -2.87
C GLY A 428 36.13 -35.47 -2.88
N TRP A 429 35.63 -34.29 -3.27
CA TRP A 429 34.21 -34.00 -3.27
C TRP A 429 33.46 -34.83 -4.33
N PRO A 430 32.27 -35.37 -4.00
CA PRO A 430 31.48 -36.19 -4.92
C PRO A 430 30.94 -35.41 -6.13
N VAL A 431 30.73 -34.10 -5.97
CA VAL A 431 30.27 -33.18 -7.02
C VAL A 431 31.16 -31.93 -6.98
N ARG A 432 31.51 -31.41 -8.16
CA ARG A 432 32.27 -30.17 -8.31
C ARG A 432 31.72 -29.45 -9.54
N ASN A 433 31.07 -28.31 -9.32
CA ASN A 433 30.45 -27.55 -10.40
C ASN A 433 31.49 -26.81 -11.24
N ASN A 434 31.36 -26.90 -12.56
CA ASN A 434 32.21 -26.24 -13.52
C ASN A 434 31.72 -24.80 -13.77
N THR A 435 32.53 -23.85 -13.30
CA THR A 435 32.25 -22.44 -13.48
C THR A 435 33.30 -21.80 -14.39
N THR A 436 32.83 -21.07 -15.40
CA THR A 436 33.69 -20.21 -16.21
C THR A 436 33.40 -18.74 -15.90
N MET A 437 34.43 -17.91 -15.92
CA MET A 437 34.34 -16.52 -15.49
C MET A 437 35.11 -15.59 -16.44
N VAL A 438 34.61 -14.37 -16.60
CA VAL A 438 35.26 -13.29 -17.35
C VAL A 438 35.28 -12.04 -16.49
N ASN A 439 36.45 -11.45 -16.28
CA ASN A 439 36.58 -10.12 -15.66
C ASN A 439 36.64 -9.05 -16.75
N LEU A 440 35.63 -8.20 -16.82
CA LEU A 440 35.54 -7.08 -17.76
C LEU A 440 36.35 -5.87 -17.29
N GLY A 441 36.74 -5.83 -16.02
CA GLY A 441 37.45 -4.71 -15.40
C GLY A 441 36.51 -3.62 -14.92
N GLN A 442 37.02 -2.38 -14.84
CA GLN A 442 36.43 -1.26 -14.07
C GLN A 442 35.88 -0.15 -14.96
N ASP A 443 35.77 -0.39 -16.27
CA ASP A 443 35.27 0.64 -17.17
C ASP A 443 33.78 0.91 -16.89
N GLN A 444 33.38 2.18 -16.96
CA GLN A 444 32.01 2.63 -16.72
C GLN A 444 31.02 1.90 -17.64
N VAL A 445 31.41 1.58 -18.88
CA VAL A 445 30.54 0.85 -19.81
C VAL A 445 30.11 -0.52 -19.28
N TYR A 446 30.95 -1.18 -18.47
CA TYR A 446 30.61 -2.47 -17.87
C TYR A 446 29.81 -2.32 -16.58
N ALA A 447 30.03 -1.24 -15.83
CA ALA A 447 29.16 -0.90 -14.70
C ALA A 447 27.74 -0.62 -15.19
N ASP A 448 27.60 0.13 -16.30
CA ASP A 448 26.32 0.41 -16.94
C ASP A 448 25.65 -0.88 -17.44
N LEU A 449 26.43 -1.79 -18.05
CA LEU A 449 25.96 -3.14 -18.40
C LEU A 449 25.39 -3.84 -17.17
N TYR A 450 26.18 -3.96 -16.09
CA TYR A 450 25.77 -4.64 -14.86
C TYR A 450 24.46 -4.08 -14.31
N GLU A 451 24.33 -2.76 -14.24
CA GLU A 451 23.11 -2.12 -13.72
C GLU A 451 21.90 -2.34 -14.65
N SER A 452 22.10 -2.44 -15.97
CA SER A 452 21.02 -2.74 -16.92
C SER A 452 20.52 -4.18 -16.92
N LEU A 453 21.26 -5.13 -16.33
CA LEU A 453 20.86 -6.54 -16.34
C LEU A 453 19.55 -6.76 -15.58
N ASN A 454 18.61 -7.46 -16.23
CA ASN A 454 17.37 -7.95 -15.64
C ASN A 454 17.56 -9.42 -15.22
N GLU A 455 17.50 -9.70 -13.93
CA GLU A 455 17.70 -11.05 -13.39
C GLU A 455 16.56 -12.02 -13.74
N ASP A 456 15.37 -11.49 -14.03
CA ASP A 456 14.18 -12.25 -14.44
C ASP A 456 14.23 -12.63 -15.93
N ASP A 457 15.12 -11.99 -16.71
CA ASP A 457 15.34 -12.31 -18.11
C ASP A 457 16.65 -13.08 -18.27
N ARG A 458 16.51 -14.40 -18.22
CA ARG A 458 17.63 -15.33 -18.42
C ARG A 458 18.37 -15.07 -19.74
N GLN A 459 17.68 -14.73 -20.82
CA GLN A 459 18.32 -14.49 -22.12
C GLN A 459 19.21 -13.25 -22.06
N VAL A 460 18.78 -12.19 -21.38
CA VAL A 460 19.60 -10.98 -21.16
C VAL A 460 20.87 -11.31 -20.37
N MET A 461 20.79 -12.17 -19.36
CA MET A 461 21.95 -12.63 -18.61
C MET A 461 22.90 -13.49 -19.47
N GLU A 462 22.36 -14.39 -20.29
CA GLU A 462 23.11 -15.22 -21.26
C GLU A 462 23.84 -14.35 -22.30
N ASP A 463 23.13 -13.42 -22.93
CA ASP A 463 23.68 -12.50 -23.93
C ASP A 463 24.82 -11.64 -23.35
N ALA A 464 24.67 -11.20 -22.09
CA ALA A 464 25.71 -10.45 -21.39
C ALA A 464 26.96 -11.29 -21.12
N PHE A 465 26.81 -12.56 -20.73
CA PHE A 465 27.95 -13.47 -20.56
C PHE A 465 28.64 -13.78 -21.89
N ASP A 466 27.88 -13.99 -22.96
CA ASP A 466 28.42 -14.21 -24.31
C ASP A 466 29.19 -12.99 -24.82
N MET A 467 28.67 -11.79 -24.59
CA MET A 467 29.36 -10.54 -24.92
C MET A 467 30.65 -10.41 -24.10
N ALA A 468 30.62 -10.73 -22.81
CA ALA A 468 31.82 -10.71 -21.98
C ALA A 468 32.88 -11.69 -22.49
N SER A 469 32.46 -12.90 -22.85
CA SER A 469 33.32 -13.96 -23.42
C SER A 469 34.00 -13.56 -24.73
N GLN A 470 33.47 -12.56 -25.45
CA GLN A 470 34.10 -11.99 -26.64
C GLN A 470 35.18 -10.94 -26.29
N GLN A 471 35.09 -10.28 -25.13
CA GLN A 471 36.08 -9.31 -24.63
C GLN A 471 37.25 -9.98 -23.91
N GLY A 472 37.02 -11.11 -23.25
CA GLY A 472 38.04 -11.91 -22.58
C GLY A 472 37.69 -13.40 -22.63
N ALA A 473 38.71 -14.25 -22.80
CA ALA A 473 38.49 -15.69 -22.79
C ALA A 473 37.96 -16.12 -21.40
N PRO A 474 36.89 -16.93 -21.34
CA PRO A 474 36.43 -17.46 -20.07
C PRO A 474 37.51 -18.30 -19.38
N GLU A 475 37.76 -18.01 -18.11
CA GLU A 475 38.76 -18.68 -17.28
C GLU A 475 38.10 -19.40 -16.10
N GLY A 476 38.67 -20.54 -15.70
CA GLY A 476 38.27 -21.22 -14.46
C GLY A 476 38.83 -20.56 -13.20
N ARG A 477 39.64 -19.50 -13.34
CA ARG A 477 40.19 -18.73 -12.23
C ARG A 477 40.43 -17.29 -12.66
N LEU A 478 39.92 -16.36 -11.87
CA LEU A 478 40.28 -14.95 -11.95
C LEU A 478 41.23 -14.58 -10.81
N THR A 479 42.16 -13.66 -11.07
CA THR A 479 43.13 -13.17 -10.08
C THR A 479 43.22 -11.65 -10.13
N GLN A 480 43.84 -11.03 -9.12
CA GLN A 480 44.00 -9.57 -9.03
C GLN A 480 42.66 -8.82 -9.05
N ILE A 481 41.59 -9.45 -8.55
CA ILE A 481 40.26 -8.82 -8.52
C ILE A 481 40.32 -7.58 -7.63
N ALA A 482 39.80 -6.46 -8.15
CA ALA A 482 39.90 -5.15 -7.53
C ALA A 482 38.53 -4.46 -7.45
N THR A 483 38.45 -3.43 -6.60
CA THR A 483 37.25 -2.59 -6.46
C THR A 483 36.84 -2.00 -7.81
N GLY A 484 35.57 -2.13 -8.16
CA GLY A 484 34.97 -1.66 -9.40
C GLY A 484 34.95 -2.70 -10.52
N ASP A 485 35.60 -3.86 -10.34
CA ASP A 485 35.57 -4.92 -11.35
C ASP A 485 34.15 -5.45 -11.58
N ILE A 486 33.78 -5.59 -12.85
CA ILE A 486 32.58 -6.29 -13.28
C ILE A 486 32.96 -7.67 -13.79
N ILE A 487 32.40 -8.71 -13.17
CA ILE A 487 32.72 -10.10 -13.46
C ILE A 487 31.46 -10.83 -13.90
N MET A 488 31.52 -11.48 -15.06
CA MET A 488 30.46 -12.37 -15.54
C MET A 488 30.87 -13.82 -15.28
N LEU A 489 29.92 -14.62 -14.84
CA LEU A 489 30.13 -16.01 -14.43
C LEU A 489 29.03 -16.88 -15.02
N ASN A 490 29.41 -18.05 -15.53
CA ASN A 490 28.48 -19.08 -15.99
C ASN A 490 28.85 -20.41 -15.33
N ASN A 491 27.98 -20.92 -14.47
CA ASN A 491 28.09 -22.26 -13.91
C ASN A 491 27.31 -23.22 -14.80
N GLU A 492 28.03 -23.96 -15.64
CA GLU A 492 27.47 -24.81 -16.69
C GLU A 492 26.68 -25.99 -16.12
N ASP A 493 27.08 -26.49 -14.95
CA ASP A 493 26.46 -27.67 -14.33
C ASP A 493 25.14 -27.33 -13.63
N ARG A 494 25.05 -26.12 -13.05
CA ARG A 494 23.83 -25.63 -12.41
C ARG A 494 22.96 -24.78 -13.33
N GLY A 495 23.47 -24.40 -14.49
CA GLY A 495 22.76 -23.54 -15.43
C GLY A 495 22.50 -22.13 -14.90
N ILE A 496 23.30 -21.63 -13.95
CA ILE A 496 23.15 -20.27 -13.40
C ILE A 496 24.16 -19.31 -14.02
N ILE A 497 23.72 -18.09 -14.30
CA ILE A 497 24.57 -16.99 -14.74
C ILE A 497 24.57 -15.92 -13.67
N VAL A 498 25.76 -15.48 -13.29
CA VAL A 498 25.95 -14.47 -12.24
C VAL A 498 26.75 -13.30 -12.81
N ALA A 499 26.24 -12.10 -12.62
CA ALA A 499 26.98 -10.87 -12.81
C ALA A 499 27.40 -10.34 -11.44
N ILE A 500 28.65 -9.96 -11.28
CA ILE A 500 29.22 -9.50 -10.02
C ILE A 500 29.78 -8.10 -10.22
N ASN A 501 29.46 -7.19 -9.29
CA ASN A 501 30.10 -5.89 -9.13
C ASN A 501 30.90 -5.89 -7.82
N VAL A 502 32.22 -5.71 -7.92
CA VAL A 502 33.12 -5.70 -6.76
C VAL A 502 33.07 -4.33 -6.08
N ILE A 503 32.24 -4.20 -5.06
CA ILE A 503 32.02 -2.95 -4.31
C ILE A 503 33.26 -2.51 -3.55
N ALA A 504 34.01 -3.45 -2.98
CA ALA A 504 35.26 -3.16 -2.30
C ALA A 504 36.17 -4.40 -2.29
N ALA A 505 37.45 -4.23 -2.56
CA ALA A 505 38.48 -5.25 -2.42
C ALA A 505 39.67 -4.67 -1.65
N ASP A 506 39.91 -5.16 -0.44
CA ASP A 506 40.98 -4.67 0.43
C ASP A 506 42.10 -5.72 0.54
N ASP A 507 43.30 -5.34 0.08
CA ASP A 507 44.51 -6.16 0.16
C ASP A 507 44.97 -6.48 1.59
N SER A 508 44.30 -6.00 2.62
CA SER A 508 44.54 -6.34 4.03
C SER A 508 43.32 -6.99 4.70
N ALA A 509 42.15 -6.88 4.07
CA ALA A 509 40.89 -7.41 4.56
C ALA A 509 40.20 -8.26 3.48
N GLY A 510 38.87 -8.24 3.49
CA GLY A 510 38.03 -9.04 2.61
C GLY A 510 37.65 -8.35 1.31
N MET A 511 36.69 -8.95 0.61
CA MET A 511 36.07 -8.39 -0.59
C MET A 511 34.55 -8.31 -0.36
N ILE A 512 33.93 -7.20 -0.73
CA ILE A 512 32.48 -7.03 -0.74
C ILE A 512 32.03 -7.07 -2.20
N ILE A 513 31.15 -7.99 -2.53
CA ILE A 513 30.56 -8.10 -3.86
C ILE A 513 29.06 -7.88 -3.81
N ARG A 514 28.53 -7.19 -4.82
CA ARG A 514 27.12 -7.22 -5.17
C ARG A 514 26.95 -8.14 -6.37
N TYR A 515 25.87 -8.89 -6.45
CA TYR A 515 25.65 -9.78 -7.58
C TYR A 515 24.18 -9.81 -8.02
N LYS A 516 23.99 -10.09 -9.31
CA LYS A 516 22.72 -10.43 -9.96
C LYS A 516 22.85 -11.85 -10.48
N MET A 517 21.79 -12.64 -10.41
CA MET A 517 21.80 -14.02 -10.86
C MET A 517 20.54 -14.29 -11.67
N SER A 518 20.69 -14.95 -12.83
CA SER A 518 19.56 -15.40 -13.64
C SER A 518 18.62 -16.27 -12.81
N GLU A 519 17.33 -15.97 -12.83
CA GLU A 519 16.31 -16.89 -12.32
C GLU A 519 16.17 -18.11 -13.26
N GLU A 520 15.79 -19.26 -12.69
CA GLU A 520 15.63 -20.53 -13.44
C GLU A 520 14.40 -20.54 -14.35
#